data_AF-A0A3L7BW28-F1
#
_entry.id   AF-A0A3L7BW28-F1
#
_cell.length_a   1.000
_cell.length_b   1.000
_cell.length_c   1.000
_cell.angle_alpha   90.00
_cell.angle_beta   90.00
_cell.angle_gamma   90.00
#
_symmetry.space_group_name_H-M   'P 1'
#
loop_
_entity.id
_entity.type
_entity.pdbx_description
1 polymer ?
#
loop_
_entity_poly.entity_id
_entity_poly.type
_entity_poly.pdbx_seq_one_letter_code
_entity_poly.pdbx_strand_id
1 'polypeptide(L)'
;AGARAVAAVAALARRHGGTDVEFGHWHGDWVPWNLGQHAGQLVAWDWEHSGPDVPVGFDLAHDAFQRALVLRGEPAAVAAADVDGHLGRHGDRLGLGPAQRRLVADAYLVEMWLRTWRLADAGAGWNGALHPALLDVIEKRHSD
;
A
#
# COMPACT_ATOMS: atom_id res chain seq x y z
N ALA A 1 13.62 8.94 -12.55
CA ALA A 1 12.48 8.43 -11.77
C ALA A 1 11.12 8.90 -12.32
N GLY A 2 10.91 10.21 -12.54
CA GLY A 2 9.60 10.76 -12.95
C GLY A 2 8.92 10.09 -14.15
N ALA A 3 9.62 9.92 -15.28
CA ALA A 3 9.04 9.27 -16.47
C ALA A 3 8.61 7.81 -16.21
N ARG A 4 9.38 7.07 -15.40
CA ARG A 4 9.04 5.69 -15.01
C ARG A 4 7.81 5.64 -14.11
N ALA A 5 7.69 6.56 -13.17
CA ALA A 5 6.52 6.66 -12.30
C ALA A 5 5.24 6.98 -13.08
N VAL A 6 5.31 7.92 -14.04
CA VAL A 6 4.20 8.21 -14.95
C VAL A 6 3.80 6.96 -15.76
N ALA A 7 4.78 6.21 -16.27
CA ALA A 7 4.52 4.97 -16.98
C ALA A 7 3.85 3.90 -16.09
N ALA A 8 4.28 3.78 -14.83
CA ALA A 8 3.70 2.86 -13.86
C ALA A 8 2.24 3.21 -13.53
N VAL A 9 1.93 4.50 -13.31
CA VAL A 9 0.55 4.96 -13.09
C VAL A 9 -0.31 4.72 -14.34
N ALA A 10 0.21 4.99 -15.53
CA ALA A 10 -0.52 4.71 -16.76
C ALA A 10 -0.76 3.21 -16.97
N ALA A 11 0.18 2.35 -16.57
CA ALA A 11 0.02 0.90 -16.60
C ALA A 11 -1.04 0.41 -15.59
N LEU A 12 -1.06 0.97 -14.38
CA LEU A 12 -2.10 0.73 -13.37
C LEU A 12 -3.49 1.02 -13.95
N ALA A 13 -3.67 2.20 -14.54
CA ALA A 13 -4.93 2.62 -15.14
C ALA A 13 -5.37 1.70 -16.30
N ARG A 14 -4.44 1.29 -17.18
CA ARG A 14 -4.76 0.34 -18.26
C ARG A 14 -5.17 -1.04 -17.75
N ARG A 15 -4.51 -1.54 -16.70
CA ARG A 15 -4.77 -2.88 -16.16
C ARG A 15 -6.11 -2.96 -15.44
N HIS A 16 -6.44 -1.92 -14.68
CA HIS A 16 -7.56 -1.94 -13.75
C HIS A 16 -8.72 -1.02 -14.16
N GLY A 17 -8.66 -0.38 -15.33
CA GLY A 17 -9.66 0.62 -15.75
C GLY A 17 -11.10 0.13 -15.89
N GLY A 18 -11.34 -1.18 -15.88
CA GLY A 18 -12.69 -1.77 -15.83
C GLY A 18 -13.09 -2.34 -14.46
N THR A 19 -12.32 -2.05 -13.40
CA THR A 19 -12.58 -2.55 -12.05
C THR A 19 -13.02 -1.39 -11.15
N ASP A 20 -14.28 -1.40 -10.75
CA ASP A 20 -14.83 -0.43 -9.81
C ASP A 20 -14.39 -0.76 -8.38
N VAL A 21 -14.00 0.28 -7.63
CA VAL A 21 -13.66 0.21 -6.21
C VAL A 21 -14.33 1.34 -5.46
N GLU A 22 -14.66 1.08 -4.20
CA GLU A 22 -15.11 2.10 -3.26
C GLU A 22 -13.91 2.90 -2.76
N PHE A 23 -14.06 4.22 -2.65
CA PHE A 23 -13.09 5.12 -2.07
C PHE A 23 -13.51 5.51 -0.65
N GLY A 24 -12.55 5.56 0.26
CA GLY A 24 -12.78 5.87 1.66
C GLY A 24 -11.62 6.61 2.31
N HIS A 25 -11.71 6.72 3.63
CA HIS A 25 -10.68 7.31 4.48
C HIS A 25 -9.84 6.19 5.12
N TRP A 26 -8.53 6.31 5.06
CA TRP A 26 -7.60 5.38 5.72
C TRP A 26 -6.83 6.08 6.83
N HIS A 27 -6.27 5.29 7.74
CA HIS A 27 -5.34 5.78 8.75
C HIS A 27 -4.03 6.25 8.12
N GLY A 28 -3.60 5.63 7.01
CA GLY A 28 -2.35 5.97 6.31
C GLY A 28 -1.08 5.52 7.02
N ASP A 29 -1.21 4.97 8.22
CA ASP A 29 -0.19 4.22 8.94
C ASP A 29 -0.80 3.16 9.87
N TRP A 30 -1.70 2.33 9.33
CA TRP A 30 -2.37 1.26 10.09
C TRP A 30 -1.43 0.08 10.35
N VAL A 31 -0.75 0.10 11.49
CA VAL A 31 0.35 -0.81 11.84
C VAL A 31 0.32 -1.21 13.31
N PRO A 32 0.95 -2.33 13.72
CA PRO A 32 0.84 -2.84 15.09
C PRO A 32 1.25 -1.87 16.19
N TRP A 33 2.23 -1.00 15.93
CA TRP A 33 2.71 -0.03 16.91
C TRP A 33 1.84 1.24 17.01
N ASN A 34 0.82 1.38 16.16
CA ASN A 34 -0.20 2.43 16.23
C ASN A 34 -1.56 1.89 16.72
N LEU A 35 -1.59 0.62 17.15
CA LEU A 35 -2.78 -0.07 17.58
C LEU A 35 -2.59 -0.64 18.98
N GLY A 36 -3.65 -0.56 19.80
CA GLY A 36 -3.66 -1.08 21.16
C GLY A 36 -5.06 -1.55 21.56
N GLN A 37 -5.14 -2.29 22.65
CA GLN A 37 -6.42 -2.68 23.23
C GLN A 37 -6.64 -1.95 24.55
N HIS A 38 -7.81 -1.32 24.68
CA HIS A 38 -8.24 -0.70 25.93
C HIS A 38 -9.72 -1.04 26.17
N ALA A 39 -10.05 -1.51 27.37
CA ALA A 39 -11.41 -1.88 27.76
C ALA A 39 -12.14 -2.80 26.75
N GLY A 40 -11.41 -3.76 26.14
CA GLY A 40 -11.97 -4.70 25.17
C GLY A 40 -12.19 -4.13 23.76
N GLN A 41 -11.75 -2.89 23.51
CA GLN A 41 -11.85 -2.22 22.22
C GLN A 41 -10.47 -1.99 21.59
N LEU A 42 -10.42 -1.99 20.27
CA LEU A 42 -9.25 -1.56 19.51
C LEU A 42 -9.17 -0.03 19.55
N VAL A 43 -8.01 0.50 19.94
CA VAL A 43 -7.69 1.92 19.94
C VAL A 43 -6.56 2.14 18.94
N ALA A 44 -6.71 3.17 18.10
CA ALA A 44 -5.70 3.60 17.14
C ALA A 44 -5.26 5.04 17.44
N TRP A 45 -3.97 5.33 17.26
CA TRP A 45 -3.37 6.65 17.44
C TRP A 45 -2.42 6.97 16.28
N ASP A 46 -1.87 8.18 16.27
CA ASP A 46 -0.97 8.68 15.22
C ASP A 46 -1.65 8.87 13.84
N TRP A 47 -2.70 9.69 13.85
CA TRP A 47 -3.54 9.98 12.68
C TRP A 47 -2.94 11.00 11.69
N GLU A 48 -1.67 11.38 11.83
CA GLU A 48 -1.06 12.44 11.02
C GLU A 48 -0.98 12.11 9.52
N HIS A 49 -0.95 10.81 9.20
CA HIS A 49 -0.90 10.29 7.82
C HIS A 49 -2.27 9.94 7.24
N SER A 50 -3.34 10.17 8.01
CA SER A 50 -4.70 9.84 7.66
C SER A 50 -5.23 10.74 6.55
N GLY A 51 -6.03 10.19 5.65
CA GLY A 51 -6.55 10.94 4.53
C GLY A 51 -7.73 10.29 3.80
N PRO A 52 -8.51 11.08 3.06
CA PRO A 52 -9.59 10.55 2.23
C PRO A 52 -9.05 10.02 0.89
N ASP A 53 -9.99 9.59 0.04
CA ASP A 53 -9.79 9.36 -1.39
C ASP A 53 -8.77 8.27 -1.73
N VAL A 54 -8.79 7.17 -0.98
CA VAL A 54 -8.08 5.93 -1.32
C VAL A 54 -9.03 4.74 -1.46
N PRO A 55 -8.71 3.74 -2.30
CA PRO A 55 -9.48 2.50 -2.35
C PRO A 55 -9.62 1.83 -0.97
N VAL A 56 -10.85 1.40 -0.64
CA VAL A 56 -11.11 0.57 0.54
C VAL A 56 -10.22 -0.68 0.50
N GLY A 57 -9.52 -0.94 1.60
CA GLY A 57 -8.52 -2.02 1.71
C GLY A 57 -7.07 -1.52 1.80
N PHE A 58 -6.81 -0.22 1.65
CA PHE A 58 -5.48 0.34 1.81
C PHE A 58 -4.86 0.10 3.20
N ASP A 59 -5.60 0.25 4.30
CA ASP A 59 -5.09 -0.07 5.65
C ASP A 59 -4.76 -1.56 5.83
N LEU A 60 -5.53 -2.44 5.17
CA LEU A 60 -5.26 -3.89 5.18
C LEU A 60 -4.00 -4.24 4.39
N ALA A 61 -3.78 -3.59 3.25
CA ALA A 61 -2.54 -3.71 2.48
C ALA A 61 -1.35 -3.13 3.27
N HIS A 62 -1.53 -1.99 3.93
CA HIS A 62 -0.50 -1.32 4.70
C HIS A 62 -0.01 -2.13 5.88
N ASP A 63 -0.92 -2.70 6.68
CA ASP A 63 -0.56 -3.58 7.79
C ASP A 63 0.29 -4.77 7.33
N ALA A 64 -0.13 -5.44 6.23
CA ALA A 64 0.60 -6.58 5.68
C ALA A 64 2.02 -6.19 5.24
N PHE A 65 2.13 -5.11 4.47
CA PHE A 65 3.38 -4.62 3.93
C PHE A 65 4.36 -4.21 5.05
N GLN A 66 3.89 -3.43 6.02
CA GLN A 66 4.71 -2.92 7.13
C GLN A 66 5.15 -4.02 8.09
N ARG A 67 4.30 -5.03 8.36
CA ARG A 67 4.73 -6.20 9.13
C ARG A 67 5.85 -6.97 8.44
N ALA A 68 5.82 -7.11 7.11
CA ALA A 68 6.89 -7.76 6.37
C ALA A 68 8.17 -6.89 6.38
N LEU A 69 8.04 -5.64 5.93
CA LEU A 69 9.19 -4.77 5.71
C LEU A 69 9.87 -4.35 7.02
N VAL A 70 9.10 -3.92 8.02
CA VAL A 70 9.65 -3.30 9.24
C VAL A 70 9.84 -4.34 10.34
N LEU A 71 8.82 -5.16 10.64
CA LEU A 71 8.92 -6.11 11.76
C LEU A 71 9.73 -7.36 11.42
N ARG A 72 9.63 -7.86 10.18
CA ARG A 72 10.38 -9.04 9.75
C ARG A 72 11.67 -8.70 8.99
N GLY A 73 11.86 -7.45 8.56
CA GLY A 73 13.03 -7.04 7.79
C GLY A 73 13.06 -7.64 6.37
N GLU A 74 11.89 -8.02 5.83
CA GLU A 74 11.80 -8.68 4.53
C GLU A 74 12.04 -7.70 3.38
N PRO A 75 12.58 -8.15 2.24
CA PRO A 75 12.70 -7.33 1.05
C PRO A 75 11.34 -6.80 0.57
N ALA A 76 11.33 -5.61 -0.04
CA ALA A 76 10.10 -4.98 -0.54
C ALA A 76 9.29 -5.85 -1.52
N ALA A 77 9.95 -6.73 -2.29
CA ALA A 77 9.28 -7.69 -3.16
C ALA A 77 8.49 -8.76 -2.38
N VAL A 78 9.04 -9.24 -1.27
CA VAL A 78 8.36 -10.18 -0.37
C VAL A 78 7.22 -9.47 0.35
N ALA A 79 7.44 -8.24 0.83
CA ALA A 79 6.39 -7.42 1.42
C ALA A 79 5.22 -7.16 0.46
N ALA A 80 5.51 -6.91 -0.82
CA ALA A 80 4.49 -6.75 -1.85
C ALA A 80 3.71 -8.05 -2.12
N ALA A 81 4.35 -9.22 -2.06
CA ALA A 81 3.66 -10.51 -2.17
C ALA A 81 2.77 -10.79 -0.94
N ASP A 82 3.21 -10.37 0.25
CA ASP A 82 2.41 -10.50 1.48
C ASP A 82 1.15 -9.64 1.44
N VAL A 83 1.19 -8.47 0.80
CA VAL A 83 0.00 -7.65 0.52
C VAL A 83 -1.05 -8.46 -0.24
N ASP A 84 -0.64 -9.15 -1.31
CA ASP A 84 -1.54 -9.99 -2.12
C ASP A 84 -2.16 -11.11 -1.27
N GLY A 85 -1.34 -11.80 -0.47
CA GLY A 85 -1.79 -12.87 0.40
C GLY A 85 -2.75 -12.39 1.49
N HIS A 86 -2.52 -11.21 2.05
CA HIS A 86 -3.33 -10.65 3.11
C HIS A 86 -4.68 -10.13 2.59
N LEU A 87 -4.68 -9.42 1.45
CA LEU A 87 -5.90 -9.05 0.72
C LEU A 87 -6.67 -10.29 0.26
N GLY A 88 -5.98 -11.34 -0.19
CA GLY A 88 -6.58 -12.61 -0.54
C GLY A 88 -7.34 -13.25 0.63
N ARG A 89 -6.75 -13.22 1.83
CA ARG A 89 -7.31 -13.83 3.04
C ARG A 89 -8.44 -13.01 3.68
N HIS A 90 -8.35 -11.68 3.66
CA HIS A 90 -9.23 -10.82 4.45
C HIS A 90 -10.11 -9.87 3.62
N GLY A 91 -9.80 -9.67 2.34
CA GLY A 91 -10.48 -8.71 1.47
C GLY A 91 -11.97 -8.98 1.27
N ASP A 92 -12.40 -10.24 1.34
CA ASP A 92 -13.83 -10.62 1.33
C ASP A 92 -14.66 -9.89 2.39
N ARG A 93 -14.07 -9.67 3.58
CA ARG A 93 -14.74 -9.01 4.71
C ARG A 93 -14.95 -7.50 4.46
N LEU A 94 -14.24 -6.95 3.49
CA LEU A 94 -14.36 -5.57 3.02
C LEU A 94 -15.17 -5.48 1.71
N GLY A 95 -15.80 -6.58 1.25
CA GLY A 95 -16.55 -6.62 0.00
C GLY A 95 -15.68 -6.64 -1.26
N LEU A 96 -14.37 -6.83 -1.15
CA LEU A 96 -13.45 -6.82 -2.28
C LEU A 96 -13.47 -8.17 -3.01
N GLY A 97 -13.88 -8.21 -4.26
CA GLY A 97 -13.70 -9.37 -5.13
C GLY A 97 -12.25 -9.55 -5.60
N PRO A 98 -11.93 -10.64 -6.33
CA PRO A 98 -10.56 -10.92 -6.76
C PRO A 98 -9.94 -9.82 -7.64
N ALA A 99 -10.75 -9.15 -8.48
CA ALA A 99 -10.28 -8.03 -9.30
C ALA A 99 -9.97 -6.80 -8.43
N GLN A 100 -10.87 -6.44 -7.51
CA GLN A 100 -10.63 -5.31 -6.59
C GLN A 100 -9.40 -5.53 -5.72
N ARG A 101 -9.16 -6.74 -5.21
CA ARG A 101 -7.96 -7.05 -4.42
C ARG A 101 -6.67 -6.77 -5.18
N ARG A 102 -6.59 -7.17 -6.45
CA ARG A 102 -5.42 -6.90 -7.31
C ARG A 102 -5.25 -5.40 -7.57
N LEU A 103 -6.35 -4.68 -7.81
CA LEU A 103 -6.31 -3.23 -7.94
C LEU A 103 -5.78 -2.57 -6.67
N VAL A 104 -6.35 -2.91 -5.52
CA VAL A 104 -5.96 -2.36 -4.21
C VAL A 104 -4.48 -2.61 -3.94
N ALA A 105 -3.98 -3.82 -4.19
CA ALA A 105 -2.56 -4.15 -4.02
C ALA A 105 -1.66 -3.26 -4.89
N ASP A 106 -1.92 -3.21 -6.20
CA ASP A 106 -1.08 -2.44 -7.13
C ASP A 106 -1.15 -0.94 -6.85
N ALA A 107 -2.35 -0.41 -6.57
CA ALA A 107 -2.55 1.01 -6.25
C ALA A 107 -1.87 1.40 -4.93
N TYR A 108 -1.92 0.53 -3.92
CA TYR A 108 -1.25 0.74 -2.64
C TYR A 108 0.28 0.87 -2.81
N LEU A 109 0.91 -0.01 -3.59
CA LEU A 109 2.36 0.03 -3.82
C LEU A 109 2.78 1.32 -4.56
N VAL A 110 1.99 1.76 -5.54
CA VAL A 110 2.20 3.04 -6.22
C VAL A 110 2.08 4.22 -5.24
N GLU A 111 1.07 4.22 -4.36
CA GLU A 111 0.90 5.26 -3.35
C GLU A 111 2.08 5.30 -2.36
N MET A 112 2.58 4.14 -1.90
CA MET A 112 3.76 4.08 -1.04
C MET A 112 5.01 4.66 -1.71
N TRP A 113 5.21 4.36 -3.00
CA TRP A 113 6.29 4.96 -3.77
C TRP A 113 6.12 6.48 -3.87
N LEU A 114 4.92 6.97 -4.18
CA LEU A 114 4.62 8.41 -4.31
C LEU A 114 4.84 9.16 -2.99
N ARG A 115 4.36 8.62 -1.87
CA ARG A 115 4.57 9.21 -0.53
C ARG A 115 6.06 9.34 -0.21
N THR A 116 6.82 8.26 -0.43
CA THR A 116 8.26 8.26 -0.15
C THR A 116 9.02 9.21 -1.10
N TRP A 117 8.62 9.29 -2.37
CA TRP A 117 9.19 10.25 -3.30
C TRP A 117 8.96 11.70 -2.86
N ARG A 118 7.75 12.05 -2.41
CA ARG A 118 7.44 13.40 -1.88
C ARG A 118 8.30 13.75 -0.66
N LEU A 119 8.53 12.79 0.24
CA LEU A 119 9.43 12.97 1.39
C LEU A 119 10.87 13.23 0.95
N ALA A 120 11.36 12.46 -0.02
CA ALA A 120 12.71 12.62 -0.57
C ALA A 120 12.88 13.97 -1.28
N ASP A 121 11.89 14.39 -2.05
CA ASP A 121 11.87 15.68 -2.75
C ASP A 121 11.86 16.87 -1.77
N ALA A 122 11.17 16.73 -0.64
CA ALA A 122 11.17 17.70 0.45
C ALA A 122 12.46 17.72 1.30
N GLY A 123 13.44 16.82 1.02
CA GLY A 123 14.69 16.73 1.76
C GLY A 123 14.56 16.13 3.17
N ALA A 124 13.43 15.49 3.48
CA ALA A 124 13.25 14.74 4.73
C ALA A 124 14.04 13.42 4.70
N GLY A 125 14.16 12.71 5.82
CA GLY A 125 14.69 11.34 5.81
C GLY A 125 13.65 10.36 5.25
N TRP A 126 14.07 9.39 4.43
CA TRP A 126 13.16 8.37 3.88
C TRP A 126 13.79 6.97 3.82
N ASN A 127 12.95 5.95 3.65
CA ASN A 127 13.39 4.58 3.46
C ASN A 127 13.78 4.32 1.99
N GLY A 128 15.06 4.07 1.73
CA GLY A 128 15.60 3.77 0.39
C GLY A 128 15.00 2.51 -0.26
N ALA A 129 14.44 1.59 0.53
CA ALA A 129 13.72 0.42 0.02
C ALA A 129 12.40 0.78 -0.68
N LEU A 130 11.84 1.96 -0.40
CA LEU A 130 10.60 2.44 -1.01
C LEU A 130 10.89 3.36 -2.20
N HIS A 131 11.67 4.42 -2.00
CA HIS A 131 12.15 5.28 -3.08
C HIS A 131 13.68 5.22 -3.19
N PRO A 132 14.24 4.84 -4.35
CA PRO A 132 13.56 4.54 -5.62
C PRO A 132 13.11 3.08 -5.81
N ALA A 133 13.53 2.15 -4.94
CA ALA A 133 13.55 0.71 -5.23
C ALA A 133 12.17 0.04 -5.41
N LEU A 134 11.10 0.54 -4.79
CA LEU A 134 9.77 -0.07 -4.93
C LEU A 134 9.22 0.02 -6.36
N LEU A 135 9.69 0.99 -7.16
CA LEU A 135 9.30 1.10 -8.56
C LEU A 135 9.79 -0.11 -9.38
N ASP A 136 10.97 -0.65 -9.06
CA ASP A 136 11.47 -1.87 -9.71
C ASP A 136 10.61 -3.08 -9.36
N VAL A 137 10.08 -3.13 -8.13
CA VAL A 137 9.15 -4.18 -7.69
C VAL A 137 7.82 -4.06 -8.45
N ILE A 138 7.26 -2.86 -8.53
CA ILE A 138 6.01 -2.59 -9.27
C ILE A 138 6.15 -2.98 -10.75
N GLU A 139 7.25 -2.60 -11.40
CA GLU A 139 7.49 -2.94 -12.80
C GLU A 139 7.65 -4.47 -13.00
N LYS A 140 8.45 -5.14 -12.17
CA LYS A 140 8.68 -6.59 -12.26
C LYS A 140 7.44 -7.43 -12.00
N ARG A 141 6.52 -6.97 -11.14
CA ARG A 141 5.25 -7.68 -10.85
C ARG A 141 4.36 -7.88 -12.08
N HIS A 142 4.65 -7.17 -13.17
CA HIS A 142 3.83 -7.17 -14.38
C HIS A 142 4.64 -7.37 -15.66
N SER A 143 5.92 -7.64 -15.54
CA SER A 143 6.75 -8.12 -16.64
C SER A 143 6.70 -9.64 -16.61
N ASP A 144 6.05 -10.24 -17.60
CA ASP A 144 6.12 -11.69 -17.84
C ASP A 144 7.56 -12.14 -18.14
#